data_AF-A0A915BRZ2-F1
#
_entry.id   AF-A0A915BRZ2-F1
#
_cell.length_a   1.000
_cell.length_b   1.000
_cell.length_c   1.000
_cell.angle_alpha   90.00
_cell.angle_beta   90.00
_cell.angle_gamma   90.00
#
_symmetry.space_group_name_H-M   'P 1'
#
loop_
_entity.id
_entity.type
_entity.pdbx_description
1 polymer ?
#
loop_
_entity_poly.entity_id
_entity_poly.type
_entity_poly.pdbx_seq_one_letter_code
_entity_poly.pdbx_strand_id
1 'polypeptide(L)'
;MGSCSDRNEERKKLEKNLRGIINRLNENTIVSSVKSVGDMFASYAHNDVKEVLFDALYKSAAVGYRLPDRILIEYALFIALLHSTVSVEISSYFVENFILRFVGVISSPPDDKSLENISVLLAEIYNFKVIKASMVKEILHRLEVVISDKLLECSKLILSYSGAVMKSRDSDVLQKCVSDIHIQLSRIPKERHQEQHLRFLVEEFMAIKNANIRKWTDAVDRTLLDHYISIFRGLTKKVGKETELGMSVDDIEHIAERGRWWLVGSAWQPAMSANTASPSICVQQENTSKFDHSLLTLARKARMNTTLRRNIFCTLLSSQDEVDAFERLMRLSLKGQQEREIIHICVHCALREPSYNPFYAAVLKHFCAFHKRFKLTMQYALWDRIRELNKLQTWQRPLLAAVIADLILNKSIGITVLKVCHLCVSKFVSFSICA
;
A
#
# COMPACT_ATOMS: atom_id res chain seq x y z
N MET A 1 6.85 -16.65 -37.94
CA MET A 1 8.17 -16.16 -37.49
C MET A 1 8.25 -14.64 -37.29
N GLY A 2 7.34 -13.82 -37.86
CA GLY A 2 7.35 -12.35 -37.69
C GLY A 2 7.06 -11.82 -36.28
N SER A 3 6.09 -12.37 -35.54
CA SER A 3 5.66 -11.78 -34.25
C SER A 3 6.70 -11.83 -33.11
N CYS A 4 7.65 -12.78 -33.15
CA CYS A 4 8.70 -12.86 -32.14
C CYS A 4 9.87 -11.91 -32.43
N SER A 5 10.10 -11.59 -33.71
CA SER A 5 11.08 -10.60 -34.15
C SER A 5 10.63 -9.20 -33.74
N ASP A 6 9.38 -8.84 -34.04
CA ASP A 6 8.83 -7.50 -33.81
C ASP A 6 8.77 -7.17 -32.31
N ARG A 7 8.32 -8.10 -31.45
CA ARG A 7 8.32 -7.91 -29.99
C ARG A 7 9.72 -7.68 -29.42
N ASN A 8 10.72 -8.36 -29.96
CA ASN A 8 12.10 -8.21 -29.49
C ASN A 8 12.68 -6.86 -29.91
N GLU A 9 12.28 -6.34 -31.08
CA GLU A 9 12.65 -5.00 -31.52
C GLU A 9 11.96 -3.90 -30.71
N GLU A 10 10.67 -4.07 -30.39
CA GLU A 10 9.91 -3.19 -29.50
C GLU A 10 10.51 -3.15 -28.09
N ARG A 11 10.87 -4.30 -27.52
CA ARG A 11 11.56 -4.38 -26.22
C ARG A 11 12.90 -3.66 -26.24
N LYS A 12 13.71 -3.82 -27.29
CA LYS A 12 14.98 -3.07 -27.44
C LYS A 12 14.78 -1.56 -27.55
N LYS A 13 13.73 -1.12 -28.24
CA LYS A 13 13.34 0.31 -28.31
C LYS A 13 12.95 0.82 -26.93
N LEU A 14 12.15 0.06 -26.18
CA LEU A 14 11.77 0.36 -24.80
C LEU A 14 12.99 0.47 -23.87
N GLU A 15 13.91 -0.50 -23.94
CA GLU A 15 15.18 -0.49 -23.19
C GLU A 15 16.03 0.75 -23.47
N LYS A 16 16.22 1.09 -24.74
CA LYS A 16 16.99 2.27 -25.13
C LYS A 16 16.35 3.56 -24.61
N ASN A 17 15.02 3.67 -24.70
CA ASN A 17 14.30 4.85 -24.28
C ASN A 17 14.30 5.02 -22.76
N LEU A 18 13.96 3.97 -22.00
CA LEU A 18 13.96 4.00 -20.54
C LEU A 18 15.36 4.27 -19.98
N ARG A 19 16.41 3.63 -20.53
CA ARG A 19 17.79 3.93 -20.14
C ARG A 19 18.19 5.37 -20.43
N GLY A 20 17.73 5.93 -21.56
CA GLY A 20 17.93 7.33 -21.89
C GLY A 20 17.27 8.29 -20.91
N ILE A 21 16.06 7.96 -20.42
CA ILE A 21 15.35 8.71 -19.39
C ILE A 21 16.13 8.67 -18.07
N ILE A 22 16.50 7.48 -17.59
CA ILE A 22 17.23 7.31 -16.31
C ILE A 22 18.58 8.03 -16.33
N ASN A 23 19.32 7.95 -17.44
CA ASN A 23 20.64 8.60 -17.56
C ASN A 23 20.56 10.14 -17.61
N ARG A 24 19.39 10.70 -17.94
CA ARG A 24 19.16 12.15 -18.02
C ARG A 24 18.29 12.65 -16.87
N LEU A 25 18.04 11.81 -15.88
CA LEU A 25 17.17 12.13 -14.76
C LEU A 25 17.86 13.18 -13.89
N ASN A 26 17.16 14.30 -13.70
CA ASN A 26 17.52 15.37 -12.79
C ASN A 26 16.26 16.17 -12.43
N GLU A 27 16.39 17.14 -11.54
CA GLU A 27 15.29 18.02 -11.13
C GLU A 27 14.50 18.63 -12.32
N ASN A 28 15.15 19.05 -13.40
CA ASN A 28 14.50 19.70 -14.54
C ASN A 28 13.77 18.70 -15.44
N THR A 29 14.23 17.45 -15.48
CA THR A 29 13.68 16.40 -16.36
C THR A 29 12.71 15.47 -15.63
N ILE A 30 12.58 15.56 -14.30
CA ILE A 30 11.79 14.62 -13.49
C ILE A 30 10.33 14.54 -13.93
N VAL A 31 9.69 15.68 -14.21
CA VAL A 31 8.26 15.74 -14.56
C VAL A 31 8.00 15.14 -15.95
N SER A 32 8.85 15.49 -16.93
CA SER A 32 8.73 14.94 -18.29
C SER A 32 9.09 13.45 -18.33
N SER A 33 10.02 13.01 -17.48
CA SER A 33 10.40 11.61 -17.33
C SER A 33 9.25 10.78 -16.76
N VAL A 34 8.58 11.25 -15.71
CA VAL A 34 7.42 10.57 -15.11
C VAL A 34 6.29 10.44 -16.13
N LYS A 35 6.00 11.53 -16.86
CA LYS A 35 5.00 11.49 -17.94
C LYS A 35 5.37 10.48 -19.02
N SER A 36 6.61 10.49 -19.49
CA SER A 36 7.09 9.58 -20.54
C SER A 36 6.99 8.12 -20.12
N VAL A 37 7.32 7.80 -18.86
CA VAL A 37 7.14 6.45 -18.31
C VAL A 37 5.66 6.09 -18.17
N GLY A 38 4.80 7.03 -17.78
CA GLY A 38 3.35 6.82 -17.77
C GLY A 38 2.79 6.50 -19.15
N ASP A 39 3.21 7.24 -20.17
CA ASP A 39 2.81 7.03 -21.57
C ASP A 39 3.31 5.66 -22.09
N MET A 40 4.54 5.26 -21.74
CA MET A 40 5.08 3.94 -22.05
C MET A 40 4.35 2.83 -21.32
N PHE A 41 4.00 3.02 -20.05
CA PHE A 41 3.25 2.06 -19.25
C PHE A 41 1.85 1.79 -19.82
N ALA A 42 1.22 2.81 -20.42
CA ALA A 42 -0.06 2.67 -21.11
C ALA A 42 0.05 2.02 -22.51
N SER A 43 1.22 2.13 -23.16
CA SER A 43 1.41 1.72 -24.56
C SER A 43 2.05 0.35 -24.73
N TYR A 44 2.92 -0.05 -23.79
CA TYR A 44 3.67 -1.32 -23.83
C TYR A 44 3.12 -2.29 -22.78
N ALA A 45 3.52 -3.57 -22.86
CA ALA A 45 3.18 -4.54 -21.84
C ALA A 45 3.73 -4.12 -20.47
N HIS A 46 2.86 -4.06 -19.45
CA HIS A 46 3.21 -3.56 -18.13
C HIS A 46 4.43 -4.27 -17.53
N ASN A 47 4.56 -5.59 -17.74
CA ASN A 47 5.69 -6.37 -17.21
C ASN A 47 7.01 -5.98 -17.87
N ASP A 48 7.04 -5.77 -19.19
CA ASP A 48 8.26 -5.34 -19.89
C ASP A 48 8.69 -3.95 -19.38
N VAL A 49 7.75 -3.01 -19.22
CA VAL A 49 8.07 -1.67 -18.70
C VAL A 49 8.62 -1.75 -17.28
N LYS A 50 7.98 -2.53 -16.39
CA LYS A 50 8.42 -2.71 -15.00
C LYS A 50 9.81 -3.36 -14.92
N GLU A 51 10.04 -4.43 -15.67
CA GLU A 51 11.30 -5.18 -15.70
C GLU A 51 12.44 -4.28 -16.18
N VAL A 52 12.27 -3.65 -17.35
CA VAL A 52 13.28 -2.80 -17.97
C VAL A 52 13.56 -1.55 -17.12
N LEU A 53 12.53 -0.93 -16.55
CA LEU A 53 12.67 0.22 -15.69
C LEU A 53 13.45 -0.11 -14.41
N PHE A 54 13.11 -1.23 -13.75
CA PHE A 54 13.83 -1.72 -12.59
C PHE A 54 15.30 -1.97 -12.94
N ASP A 55 15.57 -2.68 -14.04
CA ASP A 55 16.94 -2.99 -14.46
C ASP A 55 17.75 -1.73 -14.77
N ALA A 56 17.14 -0.74 -15.42
CA ALA A 56 17.79 0.53 -15.73
C ALA A 56 18.14 1.32 -14.45
N LEU A 57 17.18 1.49 -13.53
CA LEU A 57 17.41 2.19 -12.26
C LEU A 57 18.41 1.46 -11.37
N TYR A 58 18.28 0.14 -11.23
CA TYR A 58 19.17 -0.66 -10.39
C TYR A 58 20.60 -0.61 -10.91
N LYS A 59 20.83 -0.80 -12.21
CA LYS A 59 22.17 -0.72 -12.81
C LYS A 59 22.79 0.67 -12.70
N SER A 60 21.98 1.73 -12.75
CA SER A 60 22.46 3.10 -12.57
C SER A 60 22.80 3.44 -11.12
N ALA A 61 22.15 2.80 -10.14
CA ALA A 61 22.45 2.98 -8.72
C ALA A 61 23.58 2.05 -8.22
N ALA A 62 23.62 0.81 -8.69
CA ALA A 62 24.57 -0.24 -8.29
C ALA A 62 25.90 -0.15 -9.06
N VAL A 63 26.51 1.04 -9.07
CA VAL A 63 27.83 1.28 -9.68
C VAL A 63 28.94 1.17 -8.63
N GLY A 64 30.13 0.72 -9.04
CA GLY A 64 31.24 0.42 -8.13
C GLY A 64 31.92 1.64 -7.46
N TYR A 65 31.49 2.86 -7.77
CA TYR A 65 31.98 4.09 -7.15
C TYR A 65 30.86 4.81 -6.41
N ARG A 66 31.19 5.64 -5.42
CA ARG A 66 30.17 6.37 -4.63
C ARG A 66 29.48 7.43 -5.51
N LEU A 67 28.16 7.32 -5.63
CA LEU A 67 27.35 8.30 -6.36
C LEU A 67 27.15 9.59 -5.53
N PRO A 68 26.98 10.76 -6.16
CA PRO A 68 26.50 11.95 -5.46
C PRO A 68 25.11 11.74 -4.85
N ASP A 69 24.90 12.24 -3.63
CA ASP A 69 23.62 12.11 -2.90
C ASP A 69 22.43 12.64 -3.69
N ARG A 70 22.64 13.75 -4.40
CA ARG A 70 21.65 14.32 -5.31
C ARG A 70 21.06 13.29 -6.26
N ILE A 71 21.89 12.46 -6.89
CA ILE A 71 21.44 11.48 -7.89
C ILE A 71 20.57 10.41 -7.23
N LEU A 72 20.94 9.95 -6.03
CA LEU A 72 20.18 8.94 -5.28
C LEU A 72 18.83 9.50 -4.80
N ILE A 73 18.80 10.76 -4.36
CA ILE A 73 17.56 11.46 -4.01
C ILE A 73 16.68 11.65 -5.25
N GLU A 74 17.25 12.00 -6.41
CA GLU A 74 16.51 12.13 -7.67
C GLU A 74 15.91 10.78 -8.13
N TYR A 75 16.63 9.66 -7.97
CA TYR A 75 16.11 8.31 -8.21
C TYR A 75 14.97 7.95 -7.26
N ALA A 76 15.12 8.22 -5.96
CA ALA A 76 14.08 7.96 -4.99
C ALA A 76 12.83 8.83 -5.22
N LEU A 77 13.01 10.11 -5.54
CA LEU A 77 11.93 11.03 -5.93
C LEU A 77 11.19 10.50 -7.16
N PHE A 78 11.91 10.03 -8.16
CA PHE A 78 11.32 9.49 -9.37
C PHE A 78 10.45 8.27 -9.08
N ILE A 79 10.96 7.32 -8.28
CA ILE A 79 10.20 6.13 -7.85
C ILE A 79 8.96 6.55 -7.06
N ALA A 80 9.08 7.54 -6.16
CA ALA A 80 7.97 8.04 -5.35
C ALA A 80 6.89 8.74 -6.19
N LEU A 81 7.27 9.48 -7.23
CA LEU A 81 6.33 10.07 -8.18
C LEU A 81 5.63 9.00 -9.02
N LEU A 82 6.35 7.97 -9.48
CA LEU A 82 5.75 6.84 -10.20
C LEU A 82 4.77 6.05 -9.32
N HIS A 83 5.12 5.84 -8.05
CA HIS A 83 4.20 5.30 -7.04
C HIS A 83 2.93 6.14 -7.04
N SER A 84 3.06 7.42 -6.67
CA SER A 84 1.92 8.31 -6.39
C SER A 84 1.06 8.69 -7.60
N THR A 85 1.62 8.71 -8.82
CA THR A 85 0.95 9.35 -9.97
C THR A 85 0.68 8.41 -11.14
N VAL A 86 1.44 7.31 -11.28
CA VAL A 86 1.32 6.40 -12.42
C VAL A 86 0.69 5.09 -11.99
N SER A 87 1.40 4.30 -11.18
CA SER A 87 0.87 3.03 -10.68
C SER A 87 1.71 2.47 -9.54
N VAL A 88 1.02 2.04 -8.48
CA VAL A 88 1.60 1.25 -7.37
C VAL A 88 2.23 -0.06 -7.87
N GLU A 89 1.80 -0.61 -9.01
CA GLU A 89 2.39 -1.83 -9.60
C GLU A 89 3.86 -1.63 -9.99
N ILE A 90 4.24 -0.42 -10.41
CA ILE A 90 5.61 -0.12 -10.82
C ILE A 90 6.51 -0.10 -9.58
N SER A 91 6.11 0.65 -8.56
CA SER A 91 6.87 0.78 -7.32
C SER A 91 6.94 -0.51 -6.51
N SER A 92 5.85 -1.29 -6.47
CA SER A 92 5.86 -2.61 -5.81
C SER A 92 6.78 -3.60 -6.51
N TYR A 93 6.75 -3.67 -7.84
CA TYR A 93 7.69 -4.49 -8.60
C TYR A 93 9.14 -4.04 -8.40
N PHE A 94 9.39 -2.73 -8.38
CA PHE A 94 10.71 -2.18 -8.09
C PHE A 94 11.19 -2.59 -6.71
N VAL A 95 10.39 -2.36 -5.65
CA VAL A 95 10.76 -2.68 -4.27
C VAL A 95 10.98 -4.18 -4.09
N GLU A 96 10.11 -5.03 -4.65
CA GLU A 96 10.26 -6.48 -4.62
C GLU A 96 11.64 -6.93 -5.15
N ASN A 97 11.95 -6.56 -6.39
CA ASN A 97 13.21 -6.98 -7.01
C ASN A 97 14.43 -6.27 -6.39
N PHE A 98 14.27 -5.03 -5.93
CA PHE A 98 15.30 -4.27 -5.25
C PHE A 98 15.71 -4.98 -3.96
N ILE A 99 14.74 -5.36 -3.12
CA ILE A 99 14.99 -6.04 -1.85
C ILE A 99 15.58 -7.43 -2.06
N LEU A 100 15.07 -8.22 -3.02
CA LEU A 100 15.64 -9.53 -3.36
C LEU A 100 17.11 -9.42 -3.77
N ARG A 101 17.45 -8.46 -4.64
CA ARG A 101 18.85 -8.22 -5.02
C ARG A 101 19.67 -7.69 -3.86
N PHE A 102 19.13 -6.80 -3.03
CA PHE A 102 19.80 -6.28 -1.84
C PHE A 102 20.21 -7.43 -0.92
N VAL A 103 19.27 -8.30 -0.54
CA VAL A 103 19.54 -9.44 0.36
C VAL A 103 20.53 -10.43 -0.26
N GLY A 104 20.44 -10.68 -1.57
CA GLY A 104 21.43 -11.48 -2.29
C GLY A 104 22.84 -10.89 -2.21
N VAL A 105 22.98 -9.57 -2.36
CA VAL A 105 24.26 -8.85 -2.28
C VAL A 105 24.79 -8.81 -0.84
N ILE A 106 23.94 -8.73 0.20
CA ILE A 106 24.39 -8.84 1.61
C ILE A 106 25.11 -10.17 1.85
N SER A 107 24.63 -11.26 1.23
CA SER A 107 25.18 -12.60 1.44
C SER A 107 26.60 -12.76 0.88
N SER A 108 26.95 -11.97 -0.13
CA SER A 108 28.27 -11.90 -0.75
C SER A 108 28.59 -10.45 -1.11
N PRO A 109 28.98 -9.62 -0.11
CA PRO A 109 29.13 -8.19 -0.31
C PRO A 109 30.27 -7.90 -1.29
N PRO A 110 30.04 -7.05 -2.31
CA PRO A 110 31.08 -6.67 -3.25
C PRO A 110 32.09 -5.74 -2.58
N ASP A 111 33.34 -5.80 -3.04
CA ASP A 111 34.42 -4.94 -2.55
C ASP A 111 34.34 -3.49 -3.08
N ASP A 112 33.32 -3.17 -3.87
CA ASP A 112 33.11 -1.86 -4.49
C ASP A 112 32.06 -1.01 -3.74
N LYS A 113 31.80 0.24 -4.16
CA LYS A 113 30.85 1.14 -3.48
C LYS A 113 29.38 0.93 -3.87
N SER A 114 29.05 -0.16 -4.58
CA SER A 114 27.67 -0.40 -5.05
C SER A 114 26.69 -0.65 -3.91
N LEU A 115 27.08 -1.43 -2.89
CA LEU A 115 26.22 -1.73 -1.75
C LEU A 115 25.92 -0.48 -0.91
N GLU A 116 26.87 0.44 -0.75
CA GLU A 116 26.66 1.73 -0.10
C GLU A 116 25.66 2.60 -0.86
N ASN A 117 25.76 2.66 -2.20
CA ASN A 117 24.82 3.42 -3.02
C ASN A 117 23.39 2.87 -2.90
N ILE A 118 23.24 1.53 -2.92
CA ILE A 118 21.94 0.87 -2.77
C ILE A 118 21.41 1.09 -1.34
N SER A 119 22.26 1.04 -0.31
CA SER A 119 21.92 1.35 1.08
C SER A 119 21.36 2.76 1.24
N VAL A 120 21.99 3.75 0.62
CA VAL A 120 21.49 5.14 0.62
C VAL A 120 20.19 5.26 -0.17
N LEU A 121 20.08 4.63 -1.35
CA LEU A 121 18.83 4.62 -2.12
C LEU A 121 17.65 4.02 -1.34
N LEU A 122 17.87 2.94 -0.57
CA LEU A 122 16.85 2.35 0.31
C LEU A 122 16.37 3.37 1.36
N ALA A 123 17.29 4.10 1.99
CA ALA A 123 16.97 5.13 2.97
C ALA A 123 16.16 6.27 2.34
N GLU A 124 16.50 6.69 1.13
CA GLU A 124 15.76 7.74 0.42
C GLU A 124 14.35 7.30 -0.01
N ILE A 125 14.20 6.05 -0.47
CA ILE A 125 12.88 5.47 -0.79
C ILE A 125 11.96 5.48 0.45
N TYR A 126 12.51 5.23 1.65
CA TYR A 126 11.79 5.38 2.92
C TYR A 126 11.45 6.86 3.22
N ASN A 127 12.40 7.79 3.02
CA ASN A 127 12.18 9.23 3.24
C ASN A 127 11.02 9.78 2.41
N PHE A 128 10.85 9.30 1.17
CA PHE A 128 9.72 9.63 0.29
C PHE A 128 8.44 8.84 0.55
N LYS A 129 8.39 8.00 1.59
CA LYS A 129 7.18 7.25 2.01
C LYS A 129 6.71 6.17 1.02
N VAL A 130 7.63 5.59 0.25
CA VAL A 130 7.29 4.47 -0.63
C VAL A 130 7.24 3.16 0.17
N ILE A 131 8.14 2.99 1.14
CA ILE A 131 8.21 1.84 2.04
C ILE A 131 8.00 2.25 3.51
N LYS A 132 7.61 1.29 4.35
CA LYS A 132 7.46 1.48 5.81
C LYS A 132 8.78 1.34 6.56
N ALA A 133 8.84 1.91 7.76
CA ALA A 133 9.99 1.76 8.66
C ALA A 133 10.25 0.29 9.08
N SER A 134 9.23 -0.58 9.06
CA SER A 134 9.38 -2.01 9.32
C SER A 134 10.31 -2.69 8.32
N MET A 135 10.22 -2.34 7.04
CA MET A 135 11.10 -2.86 5.99
C MET A 135 12.56 -2.46 6.24
N VAL A 136 12.78 -1.17 6.58
CA VAL A 136 14.12 -0.66 6.89
C VAL A 136 14.71 -1.37 8.10
N LYS A 137 13.89 -1.61 9.14
CA LYS A 137 14.31 -2.39 10.32
C LYS A 137 14.72 -3.82 9.95
N GLU A 138 13.93 -4.51 9.14
CA GLU A 138 14.23 -5.89 8.74
C GLU A 138 15.52 -5.98 7.91
N ILE A 139 15.77 -5.02 7.01
CA ILE A 139 17.04 -4.96 6.27
C ILE A 139 18.22 -4.69 7.19
N LEU A 140 18.10 -3.76 8.14
CA LEU A 140 19.14 -3.52 9.15
C LEU A 140 19.45 -4.80 9.93
N HIS A 141 18.41 -5.54 10.34
CA HIS A 141 18.59 -6.83 11.00
C HIS A 141 19.37 -7.83 10.13
N ARG A 142 19.11 -7.90 8.82
CA ARG A 142 19.86 -8.77 7.90
C ARG A 142 21.32 -8.36 7.73
N LEU A 143 21.62 -7.06 7.73
CA LEU A 143 22.99 -6.54 7.71
C LEU A 143 23.77 -6.88 9.00
N GLU A 144 23.06 -7.01 10.12
CA GLU A 144 23.66 -7.30 11.43
C GLU A 144 23.91 -8.79 11.68
N VAL A 145 23.29 -9.70 10.93
CA VAL A 145 23.51 -11.16 11.08
C VAL A 145 24.96 -11.53 10.82
N VAL A 146 25.56 -10.94 9.78
CA VAL A 146 26.97 -11.14 9.42
C VAL A 146 27.72 -9.85 9.73
N ILE A 147 28.49 -9.85 10.80
CA ILE A 147 29.25 -8.66 11.19
C ILE A 147 30.49 -8.55 10.28
N SER A 148 30.44 -7.59 9.37
CA SER A 148 31.54 -7.21 8.46
C SER A 148 31.62 -5.69 8.44
N ASP A 149 32.84 -5.14 8.32
CA ASP A 149 33.11 -3.71 8.21
C ASP A 149 32.20 -3.04 7.17
N LYS A 150 32.05 -3.70 6.02
CA LYS A 150 31.23 -3.24 4.90
C LYS A 150 29.75 -3.15 5.26
N LEU A 151 29.23 -4.19 5.91
CA LEU A 151 27.80 -4.28 6.28
C LEU A 151 27.47 -3.31 7.41
N LEU A 152 28.41 -3.11 8.34
CA LEU A 152 28.28 -2.14 9.43
C LEU A 152 28.33 -0.69 8.92
N GLU A 153 29.19 -0.39 7.93
CA GLU A 153 29.20 0.88 7.21
C GLU A 153 27.86 1.12 6.48
N CYS A 154 27.28 0.09 5.85
CA CYS A 154 25.96 0.17 5.22
C CYS A 154 24.83 0.43 6.23
N SER A 155 24.83 -0.25 7.38
CA SER A 155 23.88 -0.01 8.47
C SER A 155 23.98 1.43 8.98
N LYS A 156 25.21 1.95 9.10
CA LYS A 156 25.45 3.36 9.46
C LYS A 156 24.86 4.31 8.41
N LEU A 157 25.13 4.07 7.13
CA LEU A 157 24.57 4.89 6.04
C LEU A 157 23.03 4.89 6.09
N ILE A 158 22.39 3.73 6.19
CA ILE A 158 20.92 3.65 6.26
C ILE A 158 20.39 4.51 7.41
N LEU A 159 20.99 4.38 8.61
CA LEU A 159 20.56 5.13 9.79
C LEU A 159 20.88 6.63 9.69
N SER A 160 21.99 7.02 9.06
CA SER A 160 22.34 8.44 8.86
C SER A 160 21.34 9.14 7.93
N TYR A 161 20.99 8.52 6.79
CA TYR A 161 20.10 9.13 5.79
C TYR A 161 18.61 9.03 6.17
N SER A 162 18.17 7.93 6.81
CA SER A 162 16.75 7.76 7.20
C SER A 162 16.42 8.17 8.64
N GLY A 163 17.43 8.28 9.52
CA GLY A 163 17.22 8.39 10.96
C GLY A 163 16.48 9.65 11.38
N ALA A 164 16.63 10.77 10.67
CA ALA A 164 15.92 12.02 10.98
C ALA A 164 14.41 11.84 10.77
N VAL A 165 14.04 11.20 9.66
CA VAL A 165 12.65 10.90 9.30
C VAL A 165 12.10 9.83 10.23
N MET A 166 12.85 8.75 10.48
CA MET A 166 12.46 7.70 11.43
C MET A 166 12.24 8.27 12.83
N LYS A 167 13.11 9.14 13.33
CA LYS A 167 12.95 9.77 14.65
C LYS A 167 11.65 10.57 14.74
N SER A 168 11.31 11.31 13.70
CA SER A 168 10.11 12.16 13.68
C SER A 168 8.81 11.39 13.52
N ARG A 169 8.83 10.22 12.87
CA ARG A 169 7.63 9.46 12.48
C ARG A 169 7.48 8.13 13.21
N ASP A 170 8.59 7.44 13.40
CA ASP A 170 8.70 6.03 13.80
C ASP A 170 9.78 5.88 14.89
N SER A 171 9.76 6.75 15.92
CA SER A 171 10.79 6.79 16.96
C SER A 171 10.98 5.43 17.63
N ASP A 172 9.90 4.69 17.88
CA ASP A 172 9.96 3.36 18.49
C ASP A 172 10.73 2.35 17.64
N VAL A 173 10.61 2.42 16.31
CA VAL A 173 11.34 1.55 15.39
C VAL A 173 12.83 1.89 15.43
N LEU A 174 13.16 3.18 15.41
CA LEU A 174 14.55 3.63 15.50
C LEU A 174 15.22 3.20 16.81
N GLN A 175 14.53 3.35 17.95
CA GLN A 175 15.06 2.91 19.26
C GLN A 175 15.31 1.41 19.27
N LYS A 176 14.41 0.62 18.68
CA LYS A 176 14.58 -0.83 18.54
C LYS A 176 15.79 -1.18 17.67
N CYS A 177 15.94 -0.56 16.48
CA CYS A 177 17.10 -0.81 15.62
C CYS A 177 18.42 -0.50 16.35
N VAL A 178 18.52 0.65 17.03
CA VAL A 178 19.73 1.02 17.78
C VAL A 178 20.02 0.01 18.90
N SER A 179 18.98 -0.43 19.63
CA SER A 179 19.12 -1.42 20.69
C SER A 179 19.54 -2.80 20.15
N ASP A 180 18.94 -3.24 19.04
CA ASP A 180 19.26 -4.49 18.36
C ASP A 180 20.73 -4.50 17.92
N ILE A 181 21.21 -3.39 17.34
CA ILE A 181 22.62 -3.21 16.96
C ILE A 181 23.53 -3.27 18.18
N HIS A 182 23.23 -2.56 19.27
CA HIS A 182 24.06 -2.62 20.48
C HIS A 182 24.17 -4.04 21.04
N ILE A 183 23.07 -4.79 21.05
CA ILE A 183 23.07 -6.18 21.50
C ILE A 183 23.99 -7.02 20.60
N GLN A 184 23.89 -6.88 19.27
CA GLN A 184 24.76 -7.64 18.36
C GLN A 184 26.24 -7.26 18.49
N LEU A 185 26.55 -5.96 18.56
CA LEU A 185 27.93 -5.50 18.71
C LEU A 185 28.56 -5.92 20.04
N SER A 186 27.77 -6.00 21.12
CA SER A 186 28.25 -6.49 22.42
C SER A 186 28.65 -7.97 22.43
N ARG A 187 28.17 -8.75 21.45
CA ARG A 187 28.48 -10.17 21.28
C ARG A 187 29.76 -10.42 20.48
N ILE A 188 30.34 -9.39 19.88
CA ILE A 188 31.58 -9.52 19.10
C ILE A 188 32.74 -9.88 20.05
N PRO A 189 33.49 -10.97 19.80
CA PRO A 189 34.67 -11.30 20.58
C PRO A 189 35.71 -10.17 20.53
N LYS A 190 36.39 -9.92 21.66
CA LYS A 190 37.44 -8.89 21.76
C LYS A 190 38.60 -9.11 20.77
N GLU A 191 38.81 -10.34 20.33
CA GLU A 191 39.82 -10.73 19.33
C GLU A 191 39.58 -10.10 17.95
N ARG A 192 38.32 -9.95 17.53
CA ARG A 192 37.96 -9.29 16.25
C ARG A 192 38.16 -7.77 16.29
N HIS A 193 38.30 -7.18 17.49
CA HIS A 193 38.58 -5.74 17.64
C HIS A 193 40.05 -5.37 17.33
N GLN A 194 40.87 -6.33 16.88
CA GLN A 194 42.21 -6.06 16.37
C GLN A 194 42.17 -5.25 15.06
N GLU A 195 41.09 -5.34 14.29
CA GLU A 195 40.85 -4.48 13.13
C GLU A 195 40.45 -3.06 13.60
N GLN A 196 41.34 -2.08 13.39
CA GLN A 196 41.15 -0.70 13.86
C GLN A 196 39.86 -0.06 13.30
N HIS A 197 39.51 -0.37 12.06
CA HIS A 197 38.32 0.16 11.40
C HIS A 197 37.03 -0.40 12.01
N LEU A 198 36.94 -1.73 12.19
CA LEU A 198 35.84 -2.37 12.90
C LEU A 198 35.67 -1.80 14.31
N ARG A 199 36.78 -1.66 15.05
CA ARG A 199 36.76 -1.09 16.41
C ARG A 199 36.19 0.33 16.42
N PHE A 200 36.60 1.18 15.48
CA PHE A 200 36.07 2.54 15.37
C PHE A 200 34.56 2.54 15.07
N LEU A 201 34.10 1.72 14.13
CA LEU A 201 32.68 1.60 13.81
C LEU A 201 31.88 1.11 15.02
N VAL A 202 32.36 0.09 15.74
CA VAL A 202 31.73 -0.43 16.96
C VAL A 202 31.67 0.66 18.03
N GLU A 203 32.76 1.38 18.29
CA GLU A 203 32.80 2.47 19.26
C GLU A 203 31.81 3.59 18.88
N GLU A 204 31.69 3.91 17.59
CA GLU A 204 30.74 4.91 17.10
C GLU A 204 29.29 4.49 17.32
N PHE A 205 28.94 3.24 17.00
CA PHE A 205 27.61 2.69 17.25
C PHE A 205 27.30 2.60 18.76
N MET A 206 28.26 2.17 19.59
CA MET A 206 28.08 2.07 21.06
C MET A 206 28.02 3.44 21.74
N ALA A 207 28.60 4.49 21.13
CA ALA A 207 28.46 5.86 21.59
C ALA A 207 27.05 6.44 21.31
N ILE A 208 26.26 5.80 20.46
CA ILE A 208 24.84 6.14 20.28
C ILE A 208 24.12 5.77 21.57
N LYS A 209 23.65 6.77 22.29
CA LYS A 209 22.64 6.60 23.35
C LYS A 209 21.33 7.20 22.85
N ASN A 210 20.20 6.85 23.46
CA ASN A 210 18.85 7.32 23.07
C ASN A 210 18.75 8.86 22.89
N ALA A 211 19.61 9.64 23.57
CA ALA A 211 19.70 11.10 23.44
C ALA A 211 20.59 11.60 22.26
N ASN A 212 21.57 10.81 21.80
CA ASN A 212 22.61 11.20 20.82
C ASN A 212 22.27 10.85 19.37
N ILE A 213 21.06 10.35 19.08
CA ILE A 213 20.60 10.06 17.72
C ILE A 213 20.79 11.26 16.77
N ARG A 214 20.70 12.50 17.29
CA ARG A 214 20.96 13.73 16.52
C ARG A 214 22.32 13.75 15.85
N LYS A 215 23.35 13.18 16.48
CA LYS A 215 24.72 13.14 15.94
C LYS A 215 24.80 12.40 14.60
N TRP A 216 23.93 11.42 14.36
CA TRP A 216 23.89 10.66 13.11
C TRP A 216 22.89 11.21 12.12
N THR A 217 21.77 11.74 12.60
CA THR A 217 20.74 12.33 11.73
C THR A 217 21.11 13.70 11.19
N ASP A 218 21.97 14.43 11.90
CA ASP A 218 22.41 15.78 11.53
C ASP A 218 23.78 15.74 10.82
N ALA A 219 24.38 14.55 10.66
CA ALA A 219 25.65 14.36 9.95
C ALA A 219 25.49 14.53 8.43
N VAL A 220 24.29 14.28 7.89
CA VAL A 220 23.97 14.44 6.48
C VAL A 220 23.20 15.75 6.31
N ASP A 221 23.64 16.57 5.37
CA ASP A 221 22.96 17.82 5.02
C ASP A 221 21.56 17.51 4.44
N ARG A 222 20.54 17.80 5.25
CA ARG A 222 19.15 17.52 4.93
C ARG A 222 18.53 18.58 4.01
N THR A 223 19.18 19.72 3.80
CA THR A 223 18.61 20.82 2.99
C THR A 223 18.24 20.36 1.59
N LEU A 224 19.09 19.53 0.98
CA LEU A 224 18.84 18.94 -0.34
C LEU A 224 17.62 18.01 -0.33
N LEU A 225 17.54 17.11 0.65
CA LEU A 225 16.40 16.19 0.80
C LEU A 225 15.10 16.96 1.05
N ASP A 226 15.11 17.96 1.93
CA ASP A 226 13.92 18.75 2.24
C ASP A 226 13.44 19.56 1.02
N HIS A 227 14.36 20.05 0.17
CA HIS A 227 14.02 20.66 -1.13
C HIS A 227 13.28 19.66 -2.04
N TYR A 228 13.81 18.45 -2.25
CA TYR A 228 13.14 17.45 -3.08
C TYR A 228 11.83 16.92 -2.48
N ILE A 229 11.72 16.82 -1.14
CA ILE A 229 10.46 16.51 -0.46
C ILE A 229 9.43 17.63 -0.72
N SER A 230 9.85 18.90 -0.76
CA SER A 230 8.99 20.03 -1.10
C SER A 230 8.47 19.91 -2.55
N ILE A 231 9.35 19.60 -3.49
CA ILE A 231 8.98 19.34 -4.90
C ILE A 231 7.97 18.19 -4.98
N PHE A 232 8.26 17.06 -4.33
CA PHE A 232 7.36 15.91 -4.29
C PHE A 232 5.96 16.28 -3.80
N ARG A 233 5.87 17.02 -2.67
CA ARG A 233 4.60 17.48 -2.10
C ARG A 233 3.87 18.44 -3.05
N GLY A 234 4.59 19.32 -3.73
CA GLY A 234 4.04 20.23 -4.73
C GLY A 234 3.38 19.49 -5.89
N LEU A 235 4.06 18.48 -6.42
CA LEU A 235 3.60 17.67 -7.55
C LEU A 235 2.45 16.71 -7.19
N THR A 236 2.40 16.22 -5.94
CA THR A 236 1.41 15.24 -5.48
C THR A 236 0.21 15.84 -4.75
N LYS A 237 0.14 17.17 -4.54
CA LYS A 237 -0.92 17.84 -3.76
C LYS A 237 -2.34 17.52 -4.21
N LYS A 238 -2.55 17.28 -5.50
CA LYS A 238 -3.87 16.99 -6.11
C LYS A 238 -4.17 15.49 -6.20
N VAL A 239 -3.19 14.64 -5.93
CA VAL A 239 -3.32 13.20 -6.06
C VAL A 239 -3.77 12.63 -4.71
N GLY A 240 -4.62 11.61 -4.74
CA GLY A 240 -5.05 10.93 -3.52
C GLY A 240 -3.83 10.46 -2.72
N LYS A 241 -3.88 10.55 -1.39
CA LYS A 241 -2.76 10.12 -0.55
C LYS A 241 -2.59 8.61 -0.68
N GLU A 242 -1.63 8.18 -1.49
CA GLU A 242 -1.26 6.78 -1.58
C GLU A 242 -0.61 6.31 -0.30
N THR A 243 -0.87 5.04 0.03
CA THR A 243 -0.35 4.40 1.24
C THR A 243 0.97 3.72 0.93
N GLU A 244 1.93 3.86 1.84
CA GLU A 244 3.21 3.16 1.80
C GLU A 244 3.02 1.65 1.58
N LEU A 245 3.93 1.03 0.82
CA LEU A 245 3.93 -0.40 0.57
C LEU A 245 4.06 -1.17 1.88
N GLY A 246 3.13 -2.09 2.10
CA GLY A 246 2.98 -2.81 3.36
C GLY A 246 3.73 -4.13 3.48
N MET A 247 4.40 -4.57 2.41
CA MET A 247 5.16 -5.83 2.39
C MET A 247 6.37 -5.76 3.33
N SER A 248 6.76 -6.90 3.91
CA SER A 248 7.99 -7.08 4.69
C SER A 248 9.10 -7.72 3.84
N VAL A 249 10.34 -7.75 4.32
CA VAL A 249 11.44 -8.49 3.66
C VAL A 249 11.11 -9.97 3.63
N ASP A 250 10.59 -10.49 4.75
CA ASP A 250 10.20 -11.89 4.91
C ASP A 250 9.06 -12.29 3.95
N ASP A 251 8.10 -11.39 3.71
CA ASP A 251 7.05 -11.58 2.72
C ASP A 251 7.58 -11.66 1.28
N ILE A 252 8.64 -10.89 0.97
CA ILE A 252 9.27 -10.86 -0.35
C ILE A 252 10.09 -12.14 -0.60
N GLU A 253 10.79 -12.65 0.40
CA GLU A 253 11.54 -13.92 0.27
C GLU A 253 10.59 -15.11 0.06
N HIS A 254 9.42 -15.10 0.70
CA HIS A 254 8.45 -16.20 0.64
C HIS A 254 7.28 -15.92 -0.32
N ILE A 255 7.52 -15.20 -1.42
CA ILE A 255 6.48 -14.87 -2.41
C ILE A 255 5.80 -16.11 -2.98
N ALA A 256 6.52 -17.22 -3.16
CA ALA A 256 5.94 -18.46 -3.67
C ALA A 256 4.87 -19.04 -2.70
N GLU A 257 5.08 -18.86 -1.40
CA GLU A 257 4.23 -19.41 -0.35
C GLU A 257 3.12 -18.45 0.08
N ARG A 258 3.39 -17.15 0.13
CA ARG A 258 2.45 -16.13 0.65
C ARG A 258 1.73 -15.37 -0.46
N GLY A 259 2.26 -15.39 -1.68
CA GLY A 259 1.77 -14.58 -2.78
C GLY A 259 2.02 -13.08 -2.57
N ARG A 260 1.65 -12.28 -3.57
CA ARG A 260 1.86 -10.82 -3.56
C ARG A 260 0.65 -10.08 -2.99
N TRP A 261 0.36 -10.25 -1.71
CA TRP A 261 -0.87 -9.70 -1.06
C TRP A 261 -0.97 -8.15 -1.10
N TRP A 262 0.14 -7.47 -1.36
CA TRP A 262 0.21 -6.01 -1.50
C TRP A 262 -0.29 -5.49 -2.86
N LEU A 263 -0.38 -6.35 -3.89
CA LEU A 263 -0.98 -6.01 -5.19
C LEU A 263 -2.51 -6.16 -5.12
N VAL A 264 -3.24 -5.28 -5.79
CA VAL A 264 -4.71 -5.35 -5.80
C VAL A 264 -5.13 -6.49 -6.75
N GLY A 265 -5.75 -7.55 -6.22
CA GLY A 265 -6.31 -8.66 -7.01
C GLY A 265 -5.54 -9.99 -6.96
N SER A 266 -4.39 -10.04 -6.31
CA SER A 266 -3.54 -11.23 -6.12
C SER A 266 -3.94 -12.03 -4.88
N ALA A 267 -5.20 -12.48 -4.83
CA ALA A 267 -5.59 -13.52 -3.88
C ALA A 267 -4.81 -14.81 -4.22
N TRP A 268 -3.90 -15.20 -3.32
CA TRP A 268 -3.08 -16.39 -3.41
C TRP A 268 -3.94 -17.65 -3.63
N GLN A 269 -3.59 -18.45 -4.64
CA GLN A 269 -4.02 -19.84 -4.79
C GLN A 269 -2.77 -20.70 -4.57
N PRO A 270 -2.76 -21.64 -3.61
CA PRO A 270 -1.64 -22.54 -3.44
C PRO A 270 -1.48 -23.38 -4.71
N ALA A 271 -0.27 -23.39 -5.28
CA ALA A 271 0.10 -24.30 -6.33
C ALA A 271 0.09 -25.72 -5.78
N MET A 272 -0.95 -26.49 -6.10
CA MET A 272 -0.90 -27.94 -5.96
C MET A 272 -0.09 -28.52 -7.11
N SER A 273 0.77 -29.45 -6.70
CA SER A 273 1.75 -30.25 -7.43
C SER A 273 1.36 -30.60 -8.87
N ALA A 274 2.35 -30.49 -9.75
CA ALA A 274 2.32 -30.87 -11.15
C ALA A 274 1.74 -32.28 -11.39
N ASN A 275 0.75 -32.36 -12.29
CA ASN A 275 0.69 -33.34 -13.38
C ASN A 275 -0.61 -33.15 -14.19
N THR A 276 -0.50 -32.54 -15.37
CA THR A 276 -1.05 -33.00 -16.66
C THR A 276 -0.95 -31.88 -17.71
N ALA A 277 -0.65 -32.28 -18.94
CA ALA A 277 -0.22 -31.44 -20.06
C ALA A 277 -1.35 -30.65 -20.73
N SER A 278 -1.05 -29.35 -21.02
CA SER A 278 -1.42 -28.47 -22.16
C SER A 278 -2.87 -28.42 -22.73
N PRO A 279 -3.31 -27.35 -23.47
CA PRO A 279 -2.57 -26.17 -23.97
C PRO A 279 -3.23 -24.78 -23.75
N SER A 280 -2.39 -23.73 -23.89
CA SER A 280 -2.60 -22.43 -24.54
C SER A 280 -3.95 -21.66 -24.50
N ILE A 281 -3.87 -20.45 -23.92
CA ILE A 281 -4.55 -19.17 -24.27
C ILE A 281 -6.09 -19.13 -24.15
N CYS A 282 -6.59 -18.42 -23.13
CA CYS A 282 -7.41 -17.22 -23.31
C CYS A 282 -7.60 -16.47 -21.99
N VAL A 283 -7.55 -15.15 -22.05
CA VAL A 283 -7.92 -14.23 -20.99
C VAL A 283 -9.43 -14.38 -20.75
N GLN A 284 -9.86 -14.94 -19.62
CA GLN A 284 -11.24 -14.80 -19.17
C GLN A 284 -11.31 -14.55 -17.66
N GLN A 285 -11.94 -13.43 -17.34
CA GLN A 285 -12.45 -13.07 -16.03
C GLN A 285 -13.46 -14.13 -15.55
N GLU A 286 -13.08 -15.04 -14.66
CA GLU A 286 -14.05 -15.85 -13.92
C GLU A 286 -13.62 -16.03 -12.46
N ASN A 287 -14.19 -15.20 -11.59
CA ASN A 287 -14.33 -15.48 -10.16
C ASN A 287 -15.83 -15.47 -9.82
N THR A 288 -16.59 -16.34 -10.50
CA THR A 288 -18.04 -16.51 -10.30
C THR A 288 -18.42 -17.78 -9.55
N SER A 289 -17.47 -18.59 -9.06
CA SER A 289 -17.77 -19.88 -8.41
C SER A 289 -17.37 -19.92 -6.92
N LYS A 290 -17.76 -18.91 -6.13
CA LYS A 290 -17.72 -19.00 -4.64
C LYS A 290 -19.11 -18.90 -3.98
N PHE A 291 -20.15 -18.58 -4.73
CA PHE A 291 -21.50 -18.38 -4.20
C PHE A 291 -22.51 -19.18 -5.03
N ASP A 292 -23.53 -19.72 -4.37
CA ASP A 292 -24.57 -20.51 -5.03
C ASP A 292 -25.21 -19.74 -6.19
N HIS A 293 -25.55 -20.46 -7.26
CA HIS A 293 -26.14 -19.89 -8.47
C HIS A 293 -27.47 -19.15 -8.18
N SER A 294 -28.18 -19.53 -7.12
CA SER A 294 -29.37 -18.85 -6.59
C SER A 294 -29.07 -17.44 -6.09
N LEU A 295 -27.99 -17.26 -5.31
CA LEU A 295 -27.55 -15.96 -4.76
C LEU A 295 -27.07 -15.01 -5.84
N LEU A 296 -26.36 -15.52 -6.85
CA LEU A 296 -25.92 -14.73 -8.00
C LEU A 296 -27.09 -14.22 -8.86
N THR A 297 -28.18 -15.00 -8.92
CA THR A 297 -29.43 -14.60 -9.59
C THR A 297 -30.16 -13.52 -8.79
N LEU A 298 -30.16 -13.63 -7.46
CA LEU A 298 -30.74 -12.64 -6.56
C LEU A 298 -29.97 -11.32 -6.61
N ALA A 299 -28.64 -11.36 -6.66
CA ALA A 299 -27.78 -10.17 -6.82
C ALA A 299 -28.07 -9.43 -8.15
N ARG A 300 -28.35 -10.16 -9.23
CA ARG A 300 -28.76 -9.58 -10.52
C ARG A 300 -30.13 -8.90 -10.43
N LYS A 301 -31.13 -9.54 -9.81
CA LYS A 301 -32.44 -8.91 -9.52
C LYS A 301 -32.28 -7.68 -8.63
N ALA A 302 -31.29 -7.69 -7.74
CA ALA A 302 -30.99 -6.58 -6.87
C ALA A 302 -30.25 -5.41 -7.55
N ARG A 303 -30.00 -5.44 -8.86
CA ARG A 303 -29.23 -4.42 -9.63
C ARG A 303 -27.79 -4.25 -9.15
N MET A 304 -27.17 -5.33 -8.65
CA MET A 304 -25.74 -5.36 -8.34
C MET A 304 -24.95 -5.58 -9.63
N ASN A 305 -24.75 -4.51 -10.40
CA ASN A 305 -24.18 -4.58 -11.75
C ASN A 305 -22.65 -4.80 -11.76
N THR A 306 -21.95 -4.47 -10.67
CA THR A 306 -20.51 -4.61 -10.55
C THR A 306 -20.12 -5.87 -9.78
N THR A 307 -18.98 -6.47 -10.13
CA THR A 307 -18.40 -7.63 -9.42
C THR A 307 -18.25 -7.36 -7.93
N LEU A 308 -17.78 -6.17 -7.57
CA LEU A 308 -17.68 -5.70 -6.19
C LEU A 308 -19.01 -5.74 -5.44
N ARG A 309 -20.06 -5.15 -6.02
CA ARG A 309 -21.40 -5.10 -5.41
C ARG A 309 -22.00 -6.49 -5.24
N ARG A 310 -21.81 -7.37 -6.23
CA ARG A 310 -22.24 -8.77 -6.15
C ARG A 310 -21.52 -9.51 -5.04
N ASN A 311 -20.21 -9.33 -4.89
CA ASN A 311 -19.42 -9.99 -3.86
C ASN A 311 -19.82 -9.53 -2.46
N ILE A 312 -20.01 -8.23 -2.23
CA ILE A 312 -20.48 -7.71 -0.92
C ILE A 312 -21.89 -8.24 -0.62
N PHE A 313 -22.79 -8.20 -1.61
CA PHE A 313 -24.16 -8.68 -1.47
C PHE A 313 -24.22 -10.18 -1.14
N CYS A 314 -23.48 -11.01 -1.87
CA CYS A 314 -23.45 -12.45 -1.62
C CYS A 314 -22.79 -12.77 -0.27
N THR A 315 -21.74 -12.06 0.12
CA THR A 315 -21.11 -12.22 1.43
C THR A 315 -22.05 -11.87 2.58
N LEU A 316 -22.86 -10.80 2.46
CA LEU A 316 -23.87 -10.41 3.45
C LEU A 316 -25.01 -11.43 3.59
N LEU A 317 -25.45 -12.04 2.50
CA LEU A 317 -26.54 -13.02 2.52
C LEU A 317 -26.05 -14.44 2.85
N SER A 318 -24.75 -14.70 2.74
CA SER A 318 -24.13 -16.01 3.06
C SER A 318 -23.52 -16.07 4.46
N SER A 319 -23.50 -14.96 5.19
CA SER A 319 -23.01 -14.91 6.58
C SER A 319 -24.08 -15.41 7.54
N GLN A 320 -23.64 -16.11 8.59
CA GLN A 320 -24.54 -16.68 9.60
C GLN A 320 -24.93 -15.63 10.65
N ASP A 321 -23.95 -14.87 11.14
CA ASP A 321 -24.10 -13.89 12.21
C ASP A 321 -23.49 -12.54 11.85
N GLU A 322 -23.83 -11.48 12.58
CA GLU A 322 -23.34 -10.12 12.34
C GLU A 322 -21.81 -10.00 12.46
N VAL A 323 -21.19 -10.79 13.34
CA VAL A 323 -19.72 -10.84 13.52
C VAL A 323 -19.06 -11.54 12.35
N ASP A 324 -19.63 -12.67 11.88
CA ASP A 324 -19.15 -13.39 10.69
C ASP A 324 -19.26 -12.51 9.43
N ALA A 325 -20.39 -11.80 9.28
CA ALA A 325 -20.59 -10.85 8.20
C ALA A 325 -19.53 -9.74 8.23
N PHE A 326 -19.26 -9.17 9.41
CA PHE A 326 -18.25 -8.13 9.58
C PHE A 326 -16.85 -8.64 9.22
N GLU A 327 -16.44 -9.80 9.75
CA GLU A 327 -15.14 -10.38 9.44
C GLU A 327 -14.97 -10.70 7.95
N ARG A 328 -15.95 -11.35 7.34
CA ARG A 328 -15.89 -11.76 5.93
C ARG A 328 -15.87 -10.54 5.00
N LEU A 329 -16.61 -9.49 5.33
CA LEU A 329 -16.56 -8.22 4.61
C LEU A 329 -15.22 -7.50 4.79
N MET A 330 -14.58 -7.61 5.95
CA MET A 330 -13.23 -7.06 6.16
C MET A 330 -12.15 -7.86 5.45
N ARG A 331 -12.31 -9.18 5.33
CA ARG A 331 -11.44 -10.04 4.52
C ARG A 331 -11.51 -9.73 3.02
N LEU A 332 -12.55 -9.03 2.53
CA LEU A 332 -12.58 -8.52 1.15
C LEU A 332 -11.52 -7.44 0.89
N SER A 333 -10.91 -6.86 1.93
CA SER A 333 -9.78 -5.90 1.83
C SER A 333 -10.01 -4.74 0.84
N LEU A 334 -11.26 -4.29 0.75
CA LEU A 334 -11.65 -3.19 -0.13
C LEU A 334 -10.90 -1.92 0.26
N LYS A 335 -10.57 -1.03 -0.70
CA LYS A 335 -9.80 0.19 -0.42
C LYS A 335 -10.59 1.45 -0.80
N GLY A 336 -10.54 2.47 0.06
CA GLY A 336 -10.97 3.83 -0.26
C GLY A 336 -12.47 3.96 -0.55
N GLN A 337 -12.84 4.35 -1.78
CA GLN A 337 -14.25 4.50 -2.16
C GLN A 337 -15.00 3.16 -2.19
N GLN A 338 -14.31 2.04 -2.44
CA GLN A 338 -14.94 0.72 -2.50
C GLN A 338 -15.42 0.24 -1.12
N GLU A 339 -14.75 0.63 -0.03
CA GLU A 339 -15.20 0.30 1.34
C GLU A 339 -16.50 1.01 1.70
N ARG A 340 -16.76 2.18 1.08
CA ARG A 340 -18.02 2.92 1.31
C ARG A 340 -19.21 2.18 0.74
N GLU A 341 -19.01 1.44 -0.36
CA GLU A 341 -20.04 0.61 -0.98
C GLU A 341 -20.57 -0.46 -0.01
N ILE A 342 -19.76 -0.93 0.95
CA ILE A 342 -20.24 -1.87 1.99
C ILE A 342 -21.43 -1.27 2.74
N ILE A 343 -21.28 -0.03 3.20
CA ILE A 343 -22.33 0.68 3.94
C ILE A 343 -23.55 0.93 3.06
N HIS A 344 -23.34 1.36 1.82
CA HIS A 344 -24.44 1.62 0.88
C HIS A 344 -25.22 0.35 0.54
N ILE A 345 -24.54 -0.79 0.36
CA ILE A 345 -25.17 -2.07 0.05
C ILE A 345 -25.90 -2.61 1.28
N CYS A 346 -25.32 -2.53 2.49
CA CYS A 346 -26.02 -2.91 3.72
C CYS A 346 -27.34 -2.14 3.90
N VAL A 347 -27.31 -0.81 3.74
CA VAL A 347 -28.52 0.02 3.81
C VAL A 347 -29.49 -0.33 2.70
N HIS A 348 -29.00 -0.60 1.49
CA HIS A 348 -29.83 -1.01 0.36
C HIS A 348 -30.53 -2.36 0.59
N CYS A 349 -29.84 -3.34 1.17
CA CYS A 349 -30.41 -4.64 1.53
C CYS A 349 -31.45 -4.49 2.64
N ALA A 350 -31.15 -3.72 3.69
CA ALA A 350 -32.06 -3.48 4.81
C ALA A 350 -33.41 -2.87 4.35
N LEU A 351 -33.40 -2.07 3.27
CA LEU A 351 -34.62 -1.46 2.70
C LEU A 351 -35.36 -2.37 1.69
N ARG A 352 -34.84 -3.57 1.43
CA ARG A 352 -35.44 -4.53 0.49
C ARG A 352 -35.99 -5.79 1.16
N GLU A 353 -35.74 -5.95 2.44
CA GLU A 353 -36.35 -7.00 3.25
C GLU A 353 -37.86 -6.76 3.43
N PRO A 354 -38.67 -7.83 3.51
CA PRO A 354 -40.12 -7.70 3.71
C PRO A 354 -40.47 -7.12 5.09
N SER A 355 -39.61 -7.33 6.09
CA SER A 355 -39.76 -6.86 7.47
C SER A 355 -38.43 -6.35 8.01
N TYR A 356 -38.47 -5.59 9.10
CA TYR A 356 -37.25 -5.10 9.75
C TYR A 356 -36.40 -6.28 10.23
N ASN A 357 -35.15 -6.33 9.76
CA ASN A 357 -34.18 -7.33 10.17
C ASN A 357 -33.05 -6.65 10.99
N PRO A 358 -32.95 -6.92 12.31
CA PRO A 358 -31.92 -6.35 13.19
C PRO A 358 -30.48 -6.66 12.75
N PHE A 359 -30.27 -7.75 12.01
CA PHE A 359 -28.96 -8.17 11.51
C PHE A 359 -28.22 -7.03 10.80
N TYR A 360 -28.88 -6.32 9.88
CA TYR A 360 -28.23 -5.25 9.14
C TYR A 360 -27.84 -4.07 10.03
N ALA A 361 -28.67 -3.71 11.01
CA ALA A 361 -28.34 -2.65 11.98
C ALA A 361 -27.14 -3.06 12.86
N ALA A 362 -27.06 -4.34 13.25
CA ALA A 362 -25.95 -4.89 14.02
C ALA A 362 -24.63 -4.90 13.23
N VAL A 363 -24.64 -5.34 11.97
CA VAL A 363 -23.45 -5.29 11.08
C VAL A 363 -22.97 -3.84 10.93
N LEU A 364 -23.88 -2.91 10.69
CA LEU A 364 -23.57 -1.49 10.55
C LEU A 364 -23.00 -0.87 11.83
N LYS A 365 -23.44 -1.34 13.01
CA LYS A 365 -22.88 -0.97 14.31
C LYS A 365 -21.42 -1.39 14.44
N HIS A 366 -21.06 -2.62 14.06
CA HIS A 366 -19.68 -3.08 14.07
C HIS A 366 -18.77 -2.22 13.18
N PHE A 367 -19.23 -1.87 11.97
CA PHE A 367 -18.50 -0.95 11.09
C PHE A 367 -18.34 0.46 11.67
N CYS A 368 -19.38 0.98 12.32
CA CYS A 368 -19.32 2.30 12.97
C CYS A 368 -18.37 2.33 14.18
N ALA A 369 -18.26 1.21 14.91
CA ALA A 369 -17.31 1.06 16.02
C ALA A 369 -15.86 0.89 15.56
N PHE A 370 -15.64 0.22 14.42
CA PHE A 370 -14.31 -0.07 13.89
C PHE A 370 -13.53 1.19 13.44
N HIS A 371 -14.16 2.10 12.67
CA HIS A 371 -13.48 3.31 12.22
C HIS A 371 -14.43 4.49 11.98
N LYS A 372 -14.03 5.71 12.40
CA LYS A 372 -14.85 6.95 12.27
C LYS A 372 -15.28 7.26 10.82
N ARG A 373 -14.53 6.78 9.82
CA ARG A 373 -14.86 6.93 8.38
C ARG A 373 -16.18 6.25 8.00
N PHE A 374 -16.49 5.09 8.60
CA PHE A 374 -17.73 4.36 8.33
C PHE A 374 -18.92 5.06 8.96
N LYS A 375 -18.73 5.65 10.15
CA LYS A 375 -19.74 6.50 10.80
C LYS A 375 -20.10 7.71 9.92
N LEU A 376 -19.12 8.36 9.30
CA LEU A 376 -19.37 9.47 8.37
C LEU A 376 -20.06 9.00 7.08
N THR A 377 -19.60 7.91 6.47
CA THR A 377 -20.20 7.34 5.26
C THR A 377 -21.65 6.93 5.51
N MET A 378 -21.93 6.36 6.67
CA MET A 378 -23.27 5.99 7.10
C MET A 378 -24.19 7.21 7.24
N GLN A 379 -23.72 8.29 7.84
CA GLN A 379 -24.50 9.54 7.93
C GLN A 379 -24.90 10.04 6.55
N TYR A 380 -23.97 10.08 5.60
CA TYR A 380 -24.28 10.48 4.22
C TYR A 380 -25.23 9.51 3.52
N ALA A 381 -25.01 8.19 3.66
CA ALA A 381 -25.88 7.18 3.06
C ALA A 381 -27.33 7.31 3.54
N LEU A 382 -27.54 7.56 4.84
CA LEU A 382 -28.88 7.80 5.41
C LEU A 382 -29.47 9.13 4.94
N TRP A 383 -28.67 10.21 4.90
CA TRP A 383 -29.12 11.49 4.36
C TRP A 383 -29.60 11.39 2.93
N ASP A 384 -28.89 10.64 2.09
CA ASP A 384 -29.29 10.41 0.70
C ASP A 384 -30.63 9.66 0.66
N ARG A 385 -30.83 8.62 1.47
CA ARG A 385 -32.12 7.90 1.53
C ARG A 385 -33.26 8.79 2.05
N ILE A 386 -33.01 9.64 3.04
CA ILE A 386 -34.00 10.59 3.59
C ILE A 386 -34.38 11.64 2.52
N ARG A 387 -33.41 12.20 1.79
CA ARG A 387 -33.68 13.15 0.70
C ARG A 387 -34.45 12.51 -0.45
N GLU A 388 -34.24 11.21 -0.66
CA GLU A 388 -34.94 10.42 -1.68
C GLU A 388 -36.21 9.72 -1.18
N LEU A 389 -36.78 10.12 -0.03
CA LEU A 389 -38.01 9.53 0.54
C LEU A 389 -39.17 9.46 -0.47
N ASN A 390 -39.30 10.46 -1.35
CA ASN A 390 -40.34 10.49 -2.38
C ASN A 390 -40.17 9.41 -3.46
N LYS A 391 -38.94 8.91 -3.66
CA LYS A 391 -38.62 7.83 -4.61
C LYS A 391 -38.73 6.44 -3.97
N LEU A 392 -38.84 6.36 -2.64
CA LEU A 392 -38.98 5.10 -1.89
C LEU A 392 -40.44 4.65 -1.87
N GLN A 393 -40.64 3.34 -1.98
CA GLN A 393 -41.95 2.71 -1.86
C GLN A 393 -42.52 2.91 -0.46
N THR A 394 -43.84 2.99 -0.33
CA THR A 394 -44.52 3.29 0.95
C THR A 394 -44.12 2.31 2.07
N TRP A 395 -43.91 1.05 1.74
CA TRP A 395 -43.50 -0.01 2.68
C TRP A 395 -42.02 0.07 3.10
N GLN A 396 -41.15 0.73 2.34
CA GLN A 396 -39.72 0.87 2.66
C GLN A 396 -39.43 1.97 3.69
N ARG A 397 -40.36 2.91 3.84
CA ARG A 397 -40.25 4.06 4.74
C ARG A 397 -40.24 3.67 6.22
N PRO A 398 -41.15 2.80 6.71
CA PRO A 398 -41.07 2.33 8.10
C PRO A 398 -39.80 1.51 8.35
N LEU A 399 -39.29 0.76 7.36
CA LEU A 399 -38.02 0.03 7.47
C LEU A 399 -36.84 0.99 7.64
N LEU A 400 -36.78 2.06 6.84
CA LEU A 400 -35.76 3.10 6.98
C LEU A 400 -35.83 3.77 8.36
N ALA A 401 -37.03 4.09 8.83
CA ALA A 401 -37.24 4.69 10.14
C ALA A 401 -36.78 3.76 11.27
N ALA A 402 -37.09 2.47 11.19
CA ALA A 402 -36.66 1.46 12.16
C ALA A 402 -35.13 1.30 12.20
N VAL A 403 -34.47 1.22 11.04
CA VAL A 403 -32.98 1.16 10.96
C VAL A 403 -32.36 2.41 11.57
N ILE A 404 -32.88 3.60 11.27
CA ILE A 404 -32.37 4.86 11.82
C ILE A 404 -32.56 4.91 13.35
N ALA A 405 -33.74 4.51 13.84
CA ALA A 405 -34.06 4.48 15.26
C ALA A 405 -33.10 3.56 16.01
N ASP A 406 -32.87 2.34 15.51
CA ASP A 406 -31.99 1.37 16.14
C ASP A 406 -30.53 1.82 16.17
N LEU A 407 -30.05 2.47 15.09
CA LEU A 407 -28.69 3.03 15.03
C LEU A 407 -28.48 4.23 15.98
N ILE A 408 -29.54 5.02 16.24
CA ILE A 408 -29.51 6.12 17.22
C ILE A 408 -29.55 5.57 18.64
N LEU A 409 -30.45 4.61 18.93
CA LEU A 409 -30.56 3.97 20.25
C LEU A 409 -29.25 3.30 20.66
N ASN A 410 -28.59 2.63 19.72
CA ASN A 410 -27.28 2.00 19.92
C ASN A 410 -26.09 2.99 19.92
N LYS A 411 -26.33 4.31 19.87
CA LYS A 411 -25.29 5.38 19.81
C LYS A 411 -24.28 5.23 18.66
N SER A 412 -24.60 4.41 17.65
CA SER A 412 -23.75 4.22 16.47
C SER A 412 -23.68 5.52 15.66
N ILE A 413 -24.79 6.24 15.60
CA ILE A 413 -24.90 7.55 14.96
C ILE A 413 -25.55 8.56 15.90
N GLY A 414 -25.13 9.82 15.83
CA GLY A 414 -25.74 10.90 16.60
C GLY A 414 -27.08 11.35 16.02
N ILE A 415 -27.91 12.02 16.84
CA ILE A 415 -29.19 12.63 16.44
C ILE A 415 -29.05 13.65 15.30
N THR A 416 -27.82 14.08 15.01
CA THR A 416 -27.46 14.96 13.89
C THR A 416 -27.90 14.44 12.53
N VAL A 417 -28.17 13.13 12.38
CA VAL A 417 -28.74 12.58 11.13
C VAL A 417 -30.10 13.20 10.80
N LEU A 418 -30.90 13.55 11.80
CA LEU A 418 -32.23 14.12 11.59
C LEU A 418 -32.21 15.60 11.16
N LYS A 419 -31.05 16.26 11.15
CA LYS A 419 -30.93 17.67 10.71
C LYS A 419 -31.40 17.93 9.27
N VAL A 420 -31.42 16.89 8.44
CA VAL A 420 -31.85 16.99 7.03
C VAL A 420 -33.38 17.02 6.89
N CYS A 421 -34.12 16.68 7.94
CA CYS A 421 -35.57 16.76 7.97
C CYS A 421 -36.01 18.20 8.26
N HIS A 422 -36.35 18.97 7.23
CA HIS A 422 -37.01 20.26 7.38
C HIS A 422 -38.51 20.07 7.66
N LEU A 423 -38.91 20.21 8.93
CA LEU A 423 -40.32 20.23 9.34
C LEU A 423 -40.94 21.57 8.93
N CYS A 424 -41.48 21.65 7.71
CA CYS A 424 -42.17 22.83 7.21
C CYS A 424 -43.66 22.51 7.04
N VAL A 425 -44.52 23.22 7.79
CA VAL A 425 -45.96 22.94 7.94
C VAL A 425 -46.72 22.93 6.60
N SER A 426 -46.25 23.63 5.56
CA SER A 426 -46.91 23.70 4.25
C SER A 426 -46.57 22.56 3.27
N LYS A 427 -45.73 21.58 3.64
CA LYS A 427 -45.42 20.40 2.78
C LYS A 427 -45.75 19.08 3.47
N PHE A 428 -46.83 19.03 4.25
CA PHE A 428 -47.46 17.76 4.58
C PHE A 428 -48.17 17.23 3.33
N VAL A 429 -47.42 16.57 2.45
CA VAL A 429 -48.02 15.49 1.65
C VAL A 429 -48.48 14.47 2.68
N SER A 430 -49.78 14.19 2.72
CA SER A 430 -50.43 13.31 3.69
C SER A 430 -49.68 11.99 3.85
N PHE A 431 -48.82 11.91 4.87
CA PHE A 431 -48.21 10.67 5.32
C PHE A 431 -48.74 10.43 6.72
N SER A 432 -49.74 9.56 6.81
CA SER A 432 -50.16 8.95 8.07
C SER A 432 -48.95 8.30 8.72
N ILE A 433 -48.37 9.00 9.68
CA ILE A 433 -47.61 8.39 10.75
C ILE A 433 -48.69 7.73 11.63
N CYS A 434 -49.08 6.51 11.28
CA CYS A 434 -49.86 5.69 12.20
C CYS A 434 -48.93 5.21 13.31
N ALA A 435 -49.42 5.43 14.54
CA ALA A 435 -48.84 5.09 15.82
C ALA A 435 -48.56 3.58 15.99
#